data_AF-A0A3A8RY60-F1
#
_entry.id   AF-A0A3A8RY60-F1
#
_cell.length_a   1.000
_cell.length_b   1.000
_cell.length_c   1.000
_cell.angle_alpha   90.00
_cell.angle_beta   90.00
_cell.angle_gamma   90.00
#
_symmetry.space_group_name_H-M   'P 1'
#
loop_
_entity.id
_entity.type
_entity.pdbx_description
1 polymer ?
#
loop_
_entity_poly.entity_id
_entity_poly.type
_entity_poly.pdbx_seq_one_letter_code
_entity_poly.pdbx_strand_id
1 'polypeptide(L)'
;MASRAVLRATAGVWSPDAEGVWSHSMKADFWKKLSMDALAESYREASAKHGRLLDGLKTRAANKEYDRVTAIEAELQRRGEEAQGFILKLLDDPEPGTRFWAASAALGFASAEGARVLGELARPPPSQIGVSAAMLLRAWKDGSYTPKWAQPVSPGSLDPE
;
A
#
# COMPACT_ATOMS: atom_id res chain seq x y z
N MET A 1 25.00 24.52 32.54
CA MET A 1 25.52 24.27 31.19
C MET A 1 24.99 22.94 30.69
N ALA A 2 24.29 23.00 29.55
CA ALA A 2 23.96 21.98 28.55
C ALA A 2 23.44 20.59 28.96
N SER A 3 22.17 20.37 28.62
CA SER A 3 21.44 19.11 28.43
C SER A 3 22.13 18.09 27.52
N ARG A 4 21.78 16.81 27.69
CA ARG A 4 21.44 15.94 26.57
C ARG A 4 20.64 14.72 27.01
N ALA A 5 19.34 14.77 26.75
CA ALA A 5 18.46 13.62 26.67
C ALA A 5 18.78 12.81 25.39
N VAL A 6 18.74 11.49 25.50
CA VAL A 6 18.58 10.60 24.35
C VAL A 6 17.45 9.64 24.68
N LEU A 7 16.23 10.06 24.33
CA LEU A 7 15.08 9.16 24.23
C LEU A 7 15.26 8.34 22.97
N ARG A 8 15.56 7.05 23.11
CA ARG A 8 15.38 6.07 22.03
C ARG A 8 13.88 5.79 21.93
N ALA A 9 13.24 6.31 20.89
CA ALA A 9 11.91 5.85 20.50
C ALA A 9 12.05 4.43 19.93
N THR A 10 11.59 3.44 20.69
CA THR A 10 11.44 2.07 20.22
C THR A 10 10.32 2.04 19.19
N ALA A 11 10.67 1.74 17.94
CA ALA A 11 9.73 1.26 16.94
C ALA A 11 8.95 0.09 17.55
N GLY A 12 7.63 0.28 17.68
CA GLY A 12 6.71 -0.72 18.21
C GLY A 12 6.71 -1.94 17.30
N VAL A 13 7.44 -2.96 17.71
CA VAL A 13 7.48 -4.28 17.10
C VAL A 13 6.07 -4.87 17.10
N TRP A 14 5.58 -5.14 15.90
CA TRP A 14 4.39 -5.94 15.67
C TRP A 14 4.57 -7.33 16.30
N SER A 15 3.68 -7.69 17.24
CA SER A 15 3.65 -9.04 17.82
C SER A 15 2.71 -9.93 16.99
N PRO A 16 3.18 -11.10 16.49
CA PRO A 16 2.42 -11.97 15.59
C PRO A 16 1.21 -12.68 16.24
N ASP A 17 1.02 -12.56 17.56
CA ASP A 17 0.00 -13.30 18.31
C ASP A 17 -1.35 -12.56 18.46
N ALA A 18 -1.47 -11.35 17.91
CA ALA A 18 -2.71 -10.54 17.98
C ALA A 18 -3.73 -10.86 16.85
N GLU A 19 -3.54 -11.95 16.11
CA GLU A 19 -4.34 -12.30 14.91
C GLU A 19 -5.80 -12.71 15.18
N GLY A 20 -6.23 -12.77 16.44
CA GLY A 20 -7.51 -13.37 16.82
C GLY A 20 -8.78 -12.53 16.62
N VAL A 21 -8.83 -11.29 17.13
CA VAL A 21 -10.12 -10.58 17.26
C VAL A 21 -9.91 -9.05 17.29
N TRP A 22 -9.77 -8.40 16.15
CA TRP A 22 -9.78 -6.92 16.08
C TRP A 22 -10.69 -6.47 14.93
N SER A 23 -11.72 -5.69 15.26
CA SER A 23 -12.73 -5.20 14.31
C SER A 23 -12.11 -4.30 13.23
N HIS A 24 -12.74 -4.23 12.06
CA HIS A 24 -12.31 -3.36 10.96
C HIS A 24 -12.17 -1.88 11.39
N SER A 25 -12.99 -1.43 12.35
CA SER A 25 -12.97 -0.07 12.90
C SER A 25 -11.69 0.23 13.70
N MET A 26 -11.26 -0.68 14.58
CA MET A 26 -10.03 -0.48 15.39
C MET A 26 -8.76 -0.40 14.53
N LYS A 27 -8.73 -1.07 13.37
CA LYS A 27 -7.58 -1.01 12.44
C LYS A 27 -7.46 0.35 11.76
N ALA A 28 -8.58 0.99 11.40
CA ALA A 28 -8.55 2.31 10.76
C ALA A 28 -7.97 3.39 11.69
N ASP A 29 -8.36 3.36 12.98
CA ASP A 29 -7.89 4.33 13.96
C ASP A 29 -6.41 4.17 14.34
N PHE A 30 -5.85 2.97 14.14
CA PHE A 30 -4.41 2.75 14.30
C PHE A 30 -3.62 3.50 13.22
N TRP A 31 -3.99 3.35 11.94
CA TRP A 31 -3.27 3.98 10.83
C TRP A 31 -3.32 5.50 10.87
N LYS A 32 -4.46 6.08 11.30
CA LYS A 32 -4.62 7.52 11.52
C LYS A 32 -3.60 8.11 12.49
N LYS A 33 -3.17 7.34 13.50
CA LYS A 33 -2.24 7.80 14.54
C LYS A 33 -0.77 7.74 14.10
N LEU A 34 -0.45 7.01 13.03
CA LEU A 34 0.93 6.92 12.56
C LEU A 34 1.36 8.21 11.86
N SER A 35 2.63 8.58 12.04
CA SER A 35 3.25 9.63 11.23
C SER A 35 3.28 9.23 9.76
N MET A 36 3.48 10.19 8.86
CA MET A 36 3.57 9.92 7.43
C MET A 36 4.67 8.90 7.12
N ASP A 37 5.86 9.05 7.71
CA ASP A 37 6.99 8.13 7.53
C ASP A 37 6.69 6.71 8.03
N ALA A 38 6.02 6.56 9.18
CA ALA A 38 5.69 5.24 9.72
C ALA A 38 4.61 4.54 8.89
N LEU A 39 3.65 5.29 8.37
CA LEU A 39 2.62 4.78 7.48
C LEU A 39 3.20 4.37 6.12
N ALA A 40 4.11 5.19 5.59
CA ALA A 40 4.89 4.92 4.39
C ALA A 40 5.69 3.61 4.52
N GLU A 41 6.47 3.44 5.59
CA GLU A 41 7.23 2.20 5.79
C GLU A 41 6.29 1.00 5.95
N SER A 42 5.20 1.14 6.70
CA SER A 42 4.20 0.07 6.85
C SER A 42 3.58 -0.35 5.51
N TYR A 43 3.32 0.61 4.61
CA TYR A 43 2.83 0.34 3.26
C TYR A 43 3.86 -0.43 2.44
N ARG A 44 5.11 0.02 2.47
CA ARG A 44 6.23 -0.62 1.78
C ARG A 44 6.43 -2.07 2.25
N GLU A 45 6.45 -2.30 3.57
CA GLU A 45 6.58 -3.64 4.15
C GLU A 45 5.42 -4.57 3.77
N ALA A 46 4.18 -4.11 3.94
CA ALA A 46 3.00 -4.91 3.66
C ALA A 46 2.88 -5.26 2.17
N SER A 47 3.13 -4.29 1.28
CA SER A 47 3.12 -4.49 -0.17
C SER A 47 4.21 -5.46 -0.64
N ALA A 48 5.44 -5.34 -0.11
CA ALA A 48 6.53 -6.25 -0.41
C ALA A 48 6.20 -7.68 0.07
N LYS A 49 5.71 -7.81 1.31
CA LYS A 49 5.32 -9.10 1.88
C LYS A 49 4.16 -9.74 1.11
N HIS A 50 3.15 -8.96 0.73
CA HIS A 50 2.06 -9.42 -0.13
C HIS A 50 2.61 -10.01 -1.44
N GLY A 51 3.48 -9.28 -2.15
CA GLY A 51 4.02 -9.75 -3.42
C GLY A 51 4.82 -11.04 -3.29
N ARG A 52 5.69 -11.14 -2.28
CA ARG A 52 6.44 -12.38 -2.01
C ARG A 52 5.54 -13.56 -1.67
N LEU A 53 4.47 -13.34 -0.90
CA LEU A 53 3.51 -14.38 -0.55
C LEU A 53 2.68 -14.82 -1.77
N LEU A 54 2.31 -13.89 -2.64
CA LEU A 54 1.57 -14.16 -3.86
C LEU A 54 2.41 -14.99 -4.84
N ASP A 55 3.66 -14.60 -5.09
CA ASP A 55 4.59 -15.37 -5.92
C ASP A 55 4.91 -16.75 -5.32
N GLY A 56 4.96 -16.84 -3.99
CA GLY A 56 5.09 -18.10 -3.27
C GLY A 56 3.82 -18.95 -3.20
N LEU A 57 2.73 -18.56 -3.87
CA LEU A 57 1.41 -19.22 -3.89
C LEU A 57 0.79 -19.42 -2.48
N LYS A 58 1.18 -18.60 -1.50
CA LYS A 58 0.66 -18.62 -0.13
C LYS A 58 -0.60 -17.76 -0.03
N THR A 59 -1.62 -18.09 -0.82
CA THR A 59 -2.81 -17.26 -1.08
C THR A 59 -3.53 -16.77 0.18
N ARG A 60 -3.75 -17.64 1.18
CA ARG A 60 -4.40 -17.23 2.45
C ARG A 60 -3.59 -16.16 3.19
N ALA A 61 -2.27 -16.30 3.23
CA ALA A 61 -1.39 -15.33 3.88
C ALA A 61 -1.29 -14.06 3.04
N ALA A 62 -1.24 -14.17 1.70
CA ALA A 62 -1.28 -13.05 0.80
C ALA A 62 -2.55 -12.21 1.01
N ASN A 63 -3.72 -12.83 1.11
CA ASN A 63 -4.98 -12.13 1.36
C ASN A 63 -4.97 -11.33 2.68
N LYS A 64 -4.34 -11.84 3.74
CA LYS A 64 -4.18 -11.07 4.98
C LYS A 64 -3.36 -9.79 4.76
N GLU A 65 -2.28 -9.88 4.00
CA GLU A 65 -1.45 -8.70 3.67
C GLU A 65 -2.15 -7.78 2.66
N TYR A 66 -3.01 -8.32 1.78
CA TYR A 66 -3.87 -7.53 0.88
C TYR A 66 -4.80 -6.61 1.68
N ASP A 67 -5.46 -7.15 2.71
CA ASP A 67 -6.33 -6.36 3.58
C ASP A 67 -5.55 -5.28 4.32
N ARG A 68 -4.33 -5.62 4.79
CA ARG A 68 -3.45 -4.69 5.48
C ARG A 68 -3.00 -3.54 4.57
N VAL A 69 -2.45 -3.84 3.39
CA VAL A 69 -1.98 -2.82 2.45
C VAL A 69 -3.13 -1.96 1.93
N THR A 70 -4.31 -2.53 1.71
CA THR A 70 -5.52 -1.78 1.33
C THR A 70 -5.96 -0.80 2.42
N ALA A 71 -5.92 -1.20 3.69
CA ALA A 71 -6.27 -0.31 4.80
C ALA A 71 -5.26 0.85 4.95
N ILE A 72 -3.97 0.56 4.76
CA ILE A 72 -2.92 1.58 4.78
C ILE A 72 -3.05 2.53 3.58
N GLU A 73 -3.30 2.00 2.38
CA GLU A 73 -3.53 2.77 1.16
C GLU A 73 -4.69 3.76 1.31
N ALA A 74 -5.81 3.32 1.91
CA ALA A 74 -6.96 4.17 2.15
C ALA A 74 -6.61 5.36 3.07
N GLU A 75 -5.76 5.16 4.07
CA GLU A 75 -5.27 6.24 4.92
C GLU A 75 -4.28 7.15 4.19
N LEU A 76 -3.38 6.59 3.38
CA LEU A 76 -2.48 7.38 2.52
C LEU A 76 -3.29 8.27 1.56
N GLN A 77 -4.36 7.75 0.97
CA GLN A 77 -5.25 8.52 0.10
C GLN A 77 -5.86 9.72 0.81
N ARG A 78 -6.26 9.59 2.08
CA ARG A 78 -6.79 10.70 2.89
C ARG A 78 -5.76 11.79 3.17
N ARG A 79 -4.47 11.44 3.16
CA ARG A 79 -3.36 12.39 3.37
C ARG A 79 -2.98 13.16 2.11
N GLY A 80 -3.55 12.81 0.96
CA GLY A 80 -3.49 13.61 -0.26
C GLY A 80 -2.09 13.70 -0.89
N GLU A 81 -1.70 14.89 -1.33
CA GLU A 81 -0.50 15.14 -2.14
C GLU A 81 0.81 14.68 -1.49
N GLU A 82 0.94 14.83 -0.17
CA GLU A 82 2.13 14.35 0.56
C GLU A 82 2.33 12.84 0.36
N ALA A 83 1.24 12.07 0.42
CA ALA A 83 1.27 10.63 0.20
C ALA A 83 1.51 10.27 -1.27
N GLN A 84 1.01 11.06 -2.23
CA GLN A 84 1.31 10.85 -3.66
C GLN A 84 2.81 10.94 -3.92
N GLY A 85 3.49 11.94 -3.35
CA GLY A 85 4.95 12.09 -3.47
C GLY A 85 5.72 10.88 -2.92
N PHE A 86 5.23 10.25 -1.86
CA PHE A 86 5.78 9.00 -1.35
C PHE A 86 5.53 7.82 -2.30
N ILE A 87 4.29 7.63 -2.77
CA ILE A 87 3.93 6.55 -3.70
C ILE A 87 4.77 6.62 -4.99
N LEU A 88 5.03 7.83 -5.51
CA LEU A 88 5.88 8.00 -6.69
C LEU A 88 7.31 7.50 -6.47
N LYS A 89 7.89 7.70 -5.27
CA LYS A 89 9.24 7.19 -4.95
C LYS A 89 9.28 5.66 -4.91
N LEU A 90 8.17 5.00 -4.56
CA LEU A 90 8.08 3.55 -4.51
C LEU A 90 7.97 2.87 -5.88
N LEU A 91 7.77 3.63 -6.96
CA LEU A 91 7.78 3.10 -8.32
C LEU A 91 9.14 2.47 -8.70
N ASP A 92 10.21 2.91 -8.04
CA ASP A 92 11.57 2.40 -8.23
C ASP A 92 12.04 1.48 -7.08
N ASP A 93 11.13 1.04 -6.20
CA ASP A 93 11.49 0.15 -5.08
C ASP A 93 12.06 -1.19 -5.58
N PRO A 94 13.08 -1.77 -4.93
CA PRO A 94 13.63 -3.06 -5.34
C PRO A 94 12.61 -4.21 -5.31
N GLU A 95 11.59 -4.14 -4.45
CA GLU A 95 10.58 -5.20 -4.29
C GLU A 95 9.49 -5.10 -5.38
N PRO A 96 9.30 -6.13 -6.23
CA PRO A 96 8.27 -6.13 -7.26
C PRO A 96 6.85 -5.93 -6.70
N GLY A 97 6.57 -6.50 -5.52
CA GLY A 97 5.28 -6.33 -4.84
C GLY A 97 5.00 -4.88 -4.48
N THR A 98 6.01 -4.17 -3.96
CA THR A 98 5.89 -2.75 -3.64
C THR A 98 5.68 -1.90 -4.89
N ARG A 99 6.47 -2.15 -5.94
CA ARG A 99 6.28 -1.47 -7.23
C ARG A 99 4.89 -1.70 -7.82
N PHE A 100 4.35 -2.92 -7.74
CA PHE A 100 3.00 -3.24 -8.22
C PHE A 100 1.93 -2.39 -7.50
N TRP A 101 1.97 -2.37 -6.17
CA TRP A 101 1.01 -1.63 -5.36
C TRP A 101 1.14 -0.12 -5.59
N ALA A 102 2.36 0.42 -5.60
CA ALA A 102 2.62 1.82 -5.88
C ALA A 102 2.15 2.22 -7.29
N ALA A 103 2.42 1.40 -8.31
CA ALA A 103 1.99 1.65 -9.67
C ALA A 103 0.46 1.61 -9.83
N SER A 104 -0.20 0.68 -9.12
CA SER A 104 -1.66 0.58 -9.08
C SER A 104 -2.30 1.85 -8.51
N ALA A 105 -1.73 2.39 -7.43
CA ALA A 105 -2.14 3.66 -6.83
C ALA A 105 -1.86 4.85 -7.78
N ALA A 106 -0.65 4.91 -8.35
CA ALA A 106 -0.21 5.97 -9.25
C ALA A 106 -1.07 6.08 -10.50
N LEU A 107 -1.75 5.01 -10.96
CA LEU A 107 -2.71 5.12 -12.06
C LEU A 107 -3.78 6.21 -11.84
N GLY A 108 -4.09 6.56 -10.58
CA GLY A 108 -5.10 7.56 -10.27
C GLY A 108 -4.65 9.02 -10.31
N PHE A 109 -3.34 9.31 -10.28
CA PHE A 109 -2.81 10.69 -10.22
C PHE A 109 -1.54 10.93 -11.04
N ALA A 110 -0.85 9.87 -11.47
CA ALA A 110 0.36 9.87 -12.30
C ALA A 110 0.31 8.66 -13.24
N SER A 111 -0.69 8.65 -14.13
CA SER A 111 -1.11 7.46 -14.86
C SER A 111 -0.07 6.95 -15.85
N ALA A 112 0.73 7.83 -16.46
CA ALA A 112 1.80 7.45 -17.36
C ALA A 112 2.88 6.65 -16.63
N GLU A 113 3.29 7.10 -15.45
CA GLU A 113 4.30 6.47 -14.60
C GLU A 113 3.80 5.13 -14.05
N GLY A 114 2.57 5.10 -13.53
CA GLY A 114 1.95 3.86 -13.05
C GLY A 114 1.83 2.81 -14.16
N ALA A 115 1.33 3.21 -15.33
CA ALA A 115 1.20 2.31 -16.49
C ALA A 115 2.55 1.79 -16.99
N ARG A 116 3.60 2.64 -16.99
CA ARG A 116 4.97 2.24 -17.34
C ARG A 116 5.45 1.11 -16.43
N VAL A 117 5.36 1.30 -15.11
CA VAL A 117 5.85 0.31 -14.13
C VAL A 117 5.05 -0.99 -14.17
N LEU A 118 3.72 -0.92 -14.31
CA LEU A 118 2.91 -2.13 -14.52
C LEU A 118 3.33 -2.88 -15.80
N GLY A 119 3.64 -2.14 -16.87
CA GLY A 119 4.13 -2.71 -18.13
C GLY A 119 5.51 -3.35 -18.01
N GLU A 120 6.38 -2.82 -17.14
CA GLU A 120 7.69 -3.41 -16.83
C GLU A 120 7.56 -4.68 -16.00
N LEU A 121 6.72 -4.68 -14.96
CA LEU A 121 6.45 -5.85 -14.11
C LEU A 121 5.78 -6.99 -14.89
N ALA A 122 4.99 -6.67 -15.91
CA ALA A 122 4.34 -7.66 -16.77
C ALA A 122 5.32 -8.39 -17.71
N ARG A 123 6.57 -7.93 -17.84
CA ARG A 123 7.57 -8.58 -18.70
C ARG A 123 8.13 -9.85 -18.05
N PRO A 124 8.64 -10.80 -18.84
CA PRO A 124 9.32 -11.98 -18.31
C PRO A 124 10.50 -11.66 -17.38
N PRO A 125 10.84 -12.55 -16.42
CA PRO A 125 10.28 -13.89 -16.24
C PRO A 125 8.85 -13.88 -15.63
N PRO A 126 8.03 -14.91 -15.88
CA PRO A 126 6.68 -14.99 -15.31
C PRO A 126 6.69 -15.00 -13.77
N SER A 127 5.84 -14.18 -13.17
CA SER A 127 5.53 -14.18 -11.74
C SER A 127 4.04 -13.91 -11.53
N GLN A 128 3.50 -14.22 -10.36
CA GLN A 128 2.10 -13.90 -10.06
C GLN A 128 1.90 -12.39 -10.00
N ILE A 129 2.90 -11.65 -9.54
CA ILE A 129 2.91 -10.18 -9.63
C ILE A 129 2.88 -9.72 -11.09
N GLY A 130 3.68 -10.31 -11.99
CA GLY A 130 3.70 -9.94 -13.40
C GLY A 130 2.37 -10.21 -14.11
N VAL A 131 1.74 -11.35 -13.83
CA VAL A 131 0.38 -11.66 -14.32
C VAL A 131 -0.63 -10.65 -13.80
N SER A 132 -0.58 -10.33 -12.50
CA SER A 132 -1.46 -9.34 -11.86
C SER A 132 -1.27 -7.95 -12.48
N ALA A 133 -0.02 -7.53 -12.73
CA ALA A 133 0.32 -6.27 -13.38
C ALA A 133 -0.24 -6.20 -14.81
N ALA A 134 -0.08 -7.28 -15.59
CA ALA A 134 -0.61 -7.36 -16.95
C ALA A 134 -2.14 -7.26 -16.98
N MET A 135 -2.82 -7.98 -16.09
CA MET A 135 -4.28 -7.97 -15.97
C MET A 135 -4.80 -6.58 -15.56
N LEU A 136 -4.19 -5.96 -14.55
CA LEU A 136 -4.57 -4.63 -14.09
C LEU A 136 -4.34 -3.58 -15.18
N LEU A 137 -3.19 -3.60 -15.85
CA LEU A 137 -2.89 -2.67 -16.94
C LEU A 137 -3.89 -2.79 -18.09
N ARG A 138 -4.31 -4.03 -18.42
CA ARG A 138 -5.36 -4.28 -19.42
C ARG A 138 -6.70 -3.69 -18.97
N ALA A 139 -7.13 -4.02 -17.75
CA ALA A 139 -8.40 -3.56 -17.19
C ALA A 139 -8.47 -2.03 -17.06
N TRP A 140 -7.35 -1.38 -16.75
CA TRP A 140 -7.27 0.08 -16.73
C TRP A 140 -7.37 0.68 -18.13
N LYS A 141 -6.65 0.12 -19.11
CA LYS A 141 -6.67 0.59 -20.51
C LYS A 141 -8.03 0.41 -21.20
N ASP A 142 -8.75 -0.66 -20.87
CA ASP A 142 -10.08 -0.91 -21.42
C ASP A 142 -11.22 -0.24 -20.64
N GLY A 143 -10.88 0.48 -19.55
CA GLY A 143 -11.83 1.23 -18.74
C GLY A 143 -12.67 0.38 -17.79
N SER A 144 -12.44 -0.93 -17.71
CA SER A 144 -13.14 -1.80 -16.75
C SER A 144 -12.64 -1.65 -15.30
N TYR A 145 -11.47 -1.01 -15.11
CA TYR A 145 -10.93 -0.66 -13.80
C TYR A 145 -10.72 0.86 -13.66
N THR A 146 -11.24 1.42 -12.56
CA THR A 146 -10.99 2.80 -12.13
C THR A 146 -10.09 2.80 -10.89
N PRO A 147 -8.92 3.46 -10.90
CA PRO A 147 -8.03 3.53 -9.75
C PRO A 147 -8.70 4.20 -8.56
N LYS A 148 -8.46 3.69 -7.35
CA LYS A 148 -9.02 4.27 -6.11
C LYS A 148 -8.67 5.74 -5.94
N TRP A 149 -7.42 6.08 -6.26
CA TRP A 149 -6.89 7.44 -6.16
C TRP A 149 -7.48 8.42 -7.19
N ALA A 150 -8.15 7.93 -8.24
CA ALA A 150 -8.91 8.77 -9.17
C ALA A 150 -10.34 9.05 -8.69
N GLN A 151 -10.80 8.36 -7.63
CA GLN A 151 -12.14 8.53 -7.09
C GLN A 151 -12.15 9.67 -6.07
N PRO A 152 -13.21 10.50 -6.03
CA PRO A 152 -13.35 11.52 -5.00
C PRO A 152 -13.38 10.85 -3.62
N VAL A 153 -12.59 11.39 -2.68
CA VAL A 153 -12.58 10.93 -1.29
C VAL A 153 -13.99 11.11 -0.73
N SER A 154 -14.71 10.03 -0.44
CA SER A 154 -16.09 10.13 0.07
C SER A 154 -16.10 10.92 1.38
N PRO A 155 -16.82 12.06 1.45
CA PRO A 155 -17.02 12.74 2.72
C PRO A 155 -18.05 11.94 3.53
N GLY A 156 -17.60 11.24 4.57
CA GLY A 156 -18.50 10.68 5.58
C GLY A 156 -18.70 9.17 5.58
N SER A 157 -17.74 8.43 6.15
CA SER A 157 -18.10 7.49 7.21
C SER A 157 -18.05 8.29 8.51
N LEU A 158 -19.14 9.03 8.74
CA LEU A 158 -19.32 10.04 9.79
C LEU A 158 -19.15 9.42 11.18
N ASP A 159 -18.63 10.24 12.07
CA ASP A 159 -18.61 10.02 13.52
C ASP A 159 -19.98 9.49 13.99
N PRO A 160 -20.02 8.45 14.85
CA PRO A 160 -21.23 8.20 15.61
C PRO A 160 -21.41 9.37 16.59
N GLU A 161 -22.52 10.10 16.44
CA GLU A 161 -23.09 10.90 17.53
C GLU A 161 -23.26 10.06 18.81
#